data_AF-A0A7W4Z2K4-F1
#
_entry.id   AF-A0A7W4Z2K4-F1
#
_cell.length_a   1.000
_cell.length_b   1.000
_cell.length_c   1.000
_cell.angle_alpha   90.00
_cell.angle_beta   90.00
_cell.angle_gamma   90.00
#
_symmetry.space_group_name_H-M   'P 1'
#
loop_
_entity.id
_entity.type
_entity.pdbx_description
1 polymer ?
#
loop_
_entity_poly.entity_id
_entity_poly.type
_entity_poly.pdbx_seq_one_letter_code
_entity_poly.pdbx_strand_id
1 'polypeptide(L)'
;MNTLIAIVVPTVVLIAYVATASATPRSRRREAARRARRVTRHPALANLGDVHRRLDAELPAAHADFVMSRVVRHRVDAVTLWTWLDRLGAEALVLALAAGHGYAGLLRILRDERPYDDSEARLLAELSEPELFQLAAA
;
A
#
# COMPACT_ATOMS: atom_id res chain seq x y z
N MET A 1 7.66 31.51 45.51
CA MET A 1 6.60 30.87 44.70
C MET A 1 7.01 30.54 43.25
N ASN A 2 8.26 30.76 42.82
CA ASN A 2 8.72 30.45 41.44
C ASN A 2 9.54 29.15 41.28
N THR A 3 9.98 28.53 42.38
CA THR A 3 10.85 27.33 42.34
C THR A 3 10.07 26.04 42.09
N LEU A 4 8.82 25.96 42.54
CA LEU A 4 7.95 24.79 42.30
C LEU A 4 7.56 24.64 40.83
N ILE A 5 7.31 25.75 40.13
CA ILE A 5 6.95 25.74 38.69
C ILE A 5 8.16 25.31 37.84
N ALA A 6 9.37 25.74 38.21
CA ALA A 6 10.60 25.42 37.48
C ALA A 6 10.95 23.92 37.47
N ILE A 7 10.45 23.13 38.44
CA ILE A 7 10.70 21.68 38.51
C ILE A 7 9.55 20.89 37.86
N VAL A 8 8.31 21.35 38.02
CA VAL A 8 7.12 20.66 37.50
C VAL A 8 7.07 20.69 35.96
N VAL A 9 7.43 21.82 35.34
CA VAL A 9 7.43 21.94 33.87
C VAL A 9 8.38 20.94 33.19
N PRO A 10 9.66 20.83 33.56
CA PRO A 10 10.56 19.86 32.92
C PRO A 10 10.19 18.41 33.24
N THR A 11 9.64 18.11 34.42
CA THR A 11 9.17 16.74 34.71
C THR A 11 7.96 16.35 33.87
N VAL A 12 6.98 17.24 33.67
CA VAL A 12 5.81 16.96 32.81
C VAL A 12 6.23 16.78 31.35
N VAL A 13 7.17 17.59 30.85
CA VAL A 13 7.72 17.46 29.49
C VAL A 13 8.49 16.14 29.34
N LEU A 14 9.29 15.76 30.34
CA LEU A 14 10.04 14.50 30.31
C LEU A 14 9.12 13.28 30.35
N ILE A 15 8.05 13.31 31.15
CA ILE A 15 7.05 12.23 31.22
C ILE A 15 6.29 12.13 29.90
N ALA A 16 5.90 13.25 29.29
CA ALA A 16 5.25 13.26 27.98
C ALA A 16 6.19 12.74 26.87
N TYR A 17 7.48 13.09 26.94
CA TYR A 17 8.50 12.61 26.00
C TYR A 17 8.73 11.09 26.14
N VAL A 18 8.80 10.56 27.35
CA VAL A 18 8.95 9.11 27.59
C VAL A 18 7.67 8.34 27.21
N ALA A 19 6.49 8.91 27.47
CA ALA A 19 5.21 8.33 27.06
C ALA A 19 5.05 8.26 25.52
N THR A 20 5.61 9.23 24.80
CA THR A 20 5.60 9.26 23.33
C THR A 20 6.76 8.46 22.70
N ALA A 21 7.91 8.38 23.37
CA ALA A 21 9.11 7.67 22.88
C ALA A 21 9.06 6.15 23.06
N SER A 22 8.20 5.61 23.93
CA SER A 22 8.21 4.20 24.33
C SER A 22 7.50 3.22 23.37
N ALA A 23 7.09 3.67 22.18
CA ALA A 23 6.73 2.76 21.09
C ALA A 23 8.00 2.15 20.46
N THR A 24 8.66 1.26 21.20
CA THR A 24 9.82 0.48 20.76
C THR A 24 9.58 -0.15 19.39
N PRO A 25 10.60 -0.32 18.52
CA PRO A 25 10.43 -0.91 17.19
C PRO A 25 9.69 -2.26 17.19
N ARG A 26 9.86 -3.04 18.26
CA ARG A 26 9.17 -4.32 18.48
C ARG A 26 7.67 -4.17 18.74
N SER A 27 7.24 -3.13 19.46
CA SER A 27 5.80 -2.85 19.67
C SER A 27 5.15 -2.34 18.39
N ARG A 28 5.86 -1.48 17.62
CA ARG A 28 5.41 -1.03 16.29
C ARG A 28 5.21 -2.19 15.31
N ARG A 29 6.15 -3.14 15.26
CA ARG A 29 6.01 -4.35 14.41
C ARG A 29 4.82 -5.22 14.81
N ARG A 30 4.58 -5.40 16.12
CA ARG A 30 3.43 -6.18 16.61
C ARG A 30 2.11 -5.50 16.26
N GLU A 31 2.03 -4.19 16.40
CA GLU A 31 0.83 -3.43 16.04
C GLU A 31 0.57 -3.45 14.53
N ALA A 32 1.62 -3.29 13.71
CA ALA A 32 1.51 -3.44 12.25
C ALA A 32 1.00 -4.84 11.86
N ALA A 33 1.48 -5.90 12.50
CA ALA A 33 1.02 -7.27 12.25
C ALA A 33 -0.42 -7.52 12.72
N ARG A 34 -0.87 -6.86 13.80
CA ARG A 34 -2.27 -6.90 14.25
C ARG A 34 -3.18 -6.17 13.28
N ARG A 35 -2.74 -4.99 12.82
CA ARG A 35 -3.45 -4.18 11.83
C ARG A 35 -3.59 -4.92 10.51
N ALA A 36 -2.53 -5.53 10.00
CA ALA A 36 -2.57 -6.36 8.80
C ALA A 36 -3.66 -7.43 8.91
N ARG A 37 -3.67 -8.22 9.99
CA ARG A 37 -4.72 -9.23 10.24
C ARG A 37 -6.13 -8.64 10.32
N ARG A 38 -6.27 -7.44 10.91
CA ARG A 38 -7.57 -6.76 11.00
C ARG A 38 -8.07 -6.34 9.61
N VAL A 39 -7.20 -5.75 8.79
CA VAL A 39 -7.54 -5.30 7.43
C VAL A 39 -7.85 -6.50 6.53
N THR A 40 -7.10 -7.61 6.63
CA THR A 40 -7.43 -8.85 5.91
C THR A 40 -8.84 -9.35 6.23
N ARG A 41 -9.28 -9.24 7.50
CA ARG A 41 -10.65 -9.64 7.91
C ARG A 41 -11.71 -8.59 7.61
N HIS A 42 -11.34 -7.32 7.56
CA HIS A 42 -12.22 -6.18 7.35
C HIS A 42 -11.60 -5.23 6.32
N PRO A 43 -11.72 -5.54 5.02
CA PRO A 43 -11.11 -4.76 3.94
C PRO A 43 -11.54 -3.29 3.93
N ALA A 44 -12.75 -3.00 4.42
CA ALA A 44 -13.29 -1.64 4.55
C ALA A 44 -12.45 -0.70 5.45
N LEU A 45 -11.54 -1.25 6.26
CA LEU A 45 -10.63 -0.49 7.12
C LEU A 45 -9.27 -0.21 6.46
N ALA A 46 -9.06 -0.69 5.23
CA ALA A 46 -7.80 -0.49 4.50
C ALA A 46 -7.55 1.00 4.24
N ASN A 47 -6.29 1.41 4.41
CA ASN A 47 -5.82 2.71 3.97
C ASN A 47 -4.66 2.54 2.98
N LEU A 48 -4.25 3.63 2.33
CA LEU A 48 -3.19 3.59 1.31
C LEU A 48 -1.84 3.09 1.86
N GLY A 49 -1.54 3.33 3.15
CA GLY A 49 -0.32 2.83 3.77
C GLY A 49 -0.35 1.33 4.02
N ASP A 50 -1.52 0.76 4.34
CA ASP A 50 -1.70 -0.68 4.48
C ASP A 50 -1.60 -1.36 3.09
N VAL A 51 -2.13 -0.72 2.04
CA VAL A 51 -1.97 -1.20 0.65
C VAL A 51 -0.52 -1.15 0.19
N HIS A 52 0.18 -0.01 0.35
CA HIS A 52 1.59 0.13 -0.02
C HIS A 52 2.43 -0.95 0.65
N ARG A 53 2.23 -1.17 1.97
CA ARG A 53 2.97 -2.19 2.71
C ARG A 53 2.69 -3.62 2.22
N ARG A 54 1.49 -3.88 1.66
CA ARG A 54 1.18 -5.16 1.02
C ARG A 54 1.88 -5.28 -0.33
N LEU A 55 1.84 -4.23 -1.14
CA LEU A 55 2.56 -4.17 -2.42
C LEU A 55 4.07 -4.38 -2.23
N ASP A 56 4.70 -3.71 -1.26
CA ASP A 56 6.12 -3.87 -0.94
C ASP A 56 6.50 -5.31 -0.51
N ALA A 57 5.55 -6.05 0.05
CA ALA A 57 5.79 -7.42 0.49
C ALA A 57 5.66 -8.43 -0.66
N GLU A 58 4.92 -8.09 -1.72
CA GLU A 58 4.59 -8.97 -2.83
C GLU A 58 5.33 -8.60 -4.13
N LEU A 59 5.84 -7.37 -4.26
CA LEU A 59 6.42 -6.81 -5.49
C LEU A 59 7.77 -6.12 -5.27
N PRO A 60 8.60 -6.00 -6.32
CA PRO A 60 9.72 -5.08 -6.35
C PRO A 60 9.28 -3.63 -6.09
N ALA A 61 10.13 -2.85 -5.43
CA ALA A 61 9.81 -1.47 -5.04
C ALA A 61 9.35 -0.58 -6.23
N ALA A 62 10.00 -0.72 -7.39
CA ALA A 62 9.62 0.01 -8.60
C ALA A 62 8.17 -0.29 -9.06
N HIS A 63 7.73 -1.54 -8.92
CA HIS A 63 6.36 -1.93 -9.23
C HIS A 63 5.35 -1.40 -8.20
N ALA A 64 5.70 -1.43 -6.92
CA ALA A 64 4.86 -0.87 -5.86
C ALA A 64 4.66 0.64 -6.04
N ASP A 65 5.74 1.38 -6.29
CA ASP A 65 5.71 2.82 -6.57
C ASP A 65 4.88 3.14 -7.82
N PHE A 66 5.04 2.35 -8.90
CA PHE A 66 4.25 2.49 -10.11
C PHE A 66 2.74 2.35 -9.83
N VAL A 67 2.33 1.28 -9.14
CA VAL A 67 0.93 1.05 -8.78
C VAL A 67 0.39 2.22 -7.96
N MET A 68 1.13 2.66 -6.95
CA MET A 68 0.73 3.78 -6.10
C MET A 68 0.59 5.09 -6.89
N SER A 69 1.51 5.38 -7.81
CA SER A 69 1.44 6.58 -8.65
C SER A 69 0.20 6.59 -9.55
N ARG A 70 -0.14 5.45 -10.16
CA ARG A 70 -1.33 5.28 -11.01
C ARG A 70 -2.61 5.39 -10.21
N VAL A 71 -2.66 4.79 -9.02
CA VAL A 71 -3.81 4.85 -8.09
C VAL A 71 -4.11 6.28 -7.69
N VAL A 72 -3.07 7.06 -7.34
CA VAL A 72 -3.22 8.49 -7.01
C VAL A 72 -3.74 9.27 -8.21
N ARG A 73 -3.18 9.03 -9.40
CA ARG A 73 -3.61 9.68 -10.65
C ARG A 73 -5.08 9.40 -10.98
N HIS A 74 -5.53 8.18 -10.77
CA HIS A 74 -6.90 7.74 -11.05
C HIS A 74 -7.86 7.91 -9.86
N ARG A 75 -7.40 8.47 -8.74
CA ARG A 75 -8.17 8.66 -7.49
C ARG A 75 -8.87 7.40 -7.02
N VAL A 76 -8.19 6.25 -7.13
CA VAL A 76 -8.72 4.98 -6.63
C VAL A 76 -8.56 4.97 -5.12
N ASP A 77 -9.64 4.70 -4.39
CA ASP A 77 -9.61 4.62 -2.94
C ASP A 77 -8.92 3.33 -2.46
N ALA A 78 -8.43 3.36 -1.22
CA ALA A 78 -7.67 2.27 -0.64
C ALA A 78 -8.48 0.97 -0.49
N VAL A 79 -9.79 1.06 -0.27
CA VAL A 79 -10.66 -0.12 -0.08
C VAL A 79 -10.87 -0.82 -1.41
N THR A 80 -11.12 -0.05 -2.47
CA THR A 80 -11.19 -0.57 -3.85
C THR A 80 -9.89 -1.22 -4.25
N LEU A 81 -8.75 -0.54 -4.03
CA LEU A 81 -7.44 -1.09 -4.36
C LEU A 81 -7.12 -2.37 -3.57
N TRP A 82 -7.47 -2.43 -2.29
CA TRP A 82 -7.32 -3.63 -1.47
C TRP A 82 -8.15 -4.79 -2.03
N THR A 83 -9.38 -4.51 -2.46
CA THR A 83 -10.28 -5.51 -3.05
C THR A 83 -9.73 -6.04 -4.38
N TRP A 84 -9.12 -5.15 -5.18
CA TRP A 84 -8.48 -5.54 -6.43
C TRP A 84 -7.26 -6.43 -6.18
N LEU A 85 -6.41 -6.07 -5.21
CA LEU A 85 -5.28 -6.89 -4.79
C LEU A 85 -5.71 -8.27 -4.29
N ASP A 86 -6.82 -8.34 -3.56
CA ASP A 86 -7.35 -9.60 -3.05
C ASP A 86 -7.87 -10.53 -4.16
N ARG A 87 -8.48 -9.96 -5.21
CA ARG A 87 -9.07 -10.71 -6.31
C ARG A 87 -8.10 -11.08 -7.43
N LEU A 88 -7.22 -10.16 -7.80
CA LEU A 88 -6.31 -10.31 -8.96
C LEU A 88 -4.90 -10.72 -8.54
N GLY A 89 -4.50 -10.40 -7.31
CA GLY A 89 -3.10 -10.45 -6.90
C GLY A 89 -2.30 -9.23 -7.37
N ALA A 90 -1.12 -9.04 -6.78
CA ALA A 90 -0.30 -7.86 -7.01
C ALA A 90 0.33 -7.81 -8.42
N GLU A 91 0.81 -8.94 -8.95
CA GLU A 91 1.43 -8.98 -10.28
C GLU A 91 0.42 -8.67 -11.40
N ALA A 92 -0.76 -9.30 -11.39
CA ALA A 92 -1.80 -9.04 -12.38
C ALA A 92 -2.29 -7.59 -12.32
N LEU A 93 -2.31 -6.97 -11.13
CA LEU A 93 -2.65 -5.56 -10.98
C LEU A 93 -1.61 -4.64 -11.64
N VAL A 94 -0.31 -4.93 -11.48
CA VAL A 94 0.77 -4.19 -12.17
C VAL A 94 0.58 -4.30 -13.67
N LEU A 95 0.39 -5.52 -14.19
CA LEU A 95 0.17 -5.77 -15.60
C LEU A 95 -1.05 -5.02 -16.13
N ALA A 96 -2.17 -5.03 -15.41
CA ALA A 96 -3.40 -4.35 -15.84
C ALA A 96 -3.18 -2.83 -15.94
N LEU A 97 -2.55 -2.24 -14.92
CA LEU A 97 -2.27 -0.81 -14.89
C LEU A 97 -1.23 -0.40 -15.95
N ALA A 98 -0.21 -1.23 -16.18
CA ALA A 98 0.84 -1.01 -17.18
C ALA A 98 0.33 -1.20 -18.61
N ALA A 99 -0.57 -2.15 -18.85
CA ALA A 99 -1.26 -2.36 -20.12
C ALA A 99 -2.29 -1.25 -20.45
N GLY A 100 -2.26 -0.12 -19.73
CA GLY A 100 -3.13 1.03 -19.96
C GLY A 100 -4.60 0.80 -19.58
N HIS A 101 -4.93 -0.31 -18.92
CA HIS A 101 -6.27 -0.53 -18.40
C HIS A 101 -6.43 0.38 -17.18
N GLY A 102 -6.95 1.59 -17.41
CA GLY A 102 -7.36 2.49 -16.34
C GLY A 102 -8.50 1.87 -15.51
N TYR A 103 -9.04 2.65 -14.58
CA TYR A 103 -10.10 2.22 -13.66
C TYR A 103 -11.27 1.46 -14.34
N ALA A 104 -11.73 1.94 -15.50
CA ALA A 104 -12.80 1.32 -16.27
C ALA A 104 -12.42 -0.06 -16.86
N GLY A 105 -11.18 -0.23 -17.30
CA GLY A 105 -10.68 -1.52 -17.81
C GLY A 105 -10.56 -2.56 -16.70
N LEU A 106 -10.07 -2.14 -15.54
CA LEU A 106 -9.99 -2.97 -14.34
C LEU A 106 -11.37 -3.40 -13.82
N LEU A 107 -12.35 -2.48 -13.81
CA LEU A 107 -13.73 -2.84 -13.48
C LEU A 107 -14.34 -3.84 -14.48
N ARG A 108 -13.99 -3.76 -15.76
CA ARG A 108 -14.47 -4.73 -16.75
C ARG A 108 -13.91 -6.13 -16.48
N ILE A 109 -12.63 -6.24 -16.15
CA ILE A 109 -11.98 -7.50 -15.75
C ILE A 109 -12.66 -8.08 -14.51
N LEU A 110 -12.96 -7.24 -13.52
CA LEU A 110 -13.63 -7.65 -12.28
C LEU A 110 -15.11 -8.03 -12.46
N ARG A 111 -15.78 -7.49 -13.48
CA ARG A 111 -17.21 -7.69 -13.74
C ARG A 111 -17.50 -8.89 -14.63
N ASP A 112 -16.68 -9.10 -15.66
CA ASP A 112 -17.01 -10.07 -16.71
C ASP A 112 -16.61 -11.52 -16.35
N GLU A 113 -16.02 -11.77 -15.17
CA GLU A 113 -15.52 -13.08 -14.69
C GLU A 113 -14.68 -13.85 -15.73
N ARG A 114 -14.15 -13.13 -16.74
CA ARG A 114 -13.30 -13.74 -17.75
C ARG A 114 -11.92 -13.98 -17.15
N PRO A 115 -11.28 -15.11 -17.46
CA PRO A 115 -9.88 -15.30 -17.12
C PRO A 115 -9.09 -14.14 -17.73
N TYR A 116 -8.38 -13.42 -16.87
CA TYR A 116 -7.50 -12.34 -17.29
C TYR A 116 -6.35 -12.94 -18.08
N ASP A 117 -6.19 -12.54 -19.35
CA ASP A 117 -5.10 -13.05 -20.19
C ASP A 117 -3.80 -12.35 -19.83
N ASP A 118 -3.05 -12.96 -18.91
CA ASP A 118 -1.76 -12.47 -18.45
C ASP A 118 -0.75 -12.31 -19.60
N SER A 119 -0.87 -13.10 -20.67
CA SER A 119 0.08 -13.07 -21.80
C SER A 119 -0.11 -11.82 -22.64
N GLU A 120 -1.36 -11.49 -22.99
CA GLU A 120 -1.70 -10.27 -23.72
C GLU A 120 -1.39 -9.03 -22.88
N ALA A 121 -1.75 -9.05 -21.60
CA ALA A 121 -1.48 -7.94 -20.69
C ALA A 121 0.02 -7.68 -20.51
N ARG A 122 0.85 -8.73 -20.38
CA ARG A 122 2.30 -8.59 -20.29
C ARG A 122 2.88 -7.95 -21.55
N LEU A 123 2.46 -8.39 -22.72
CA LEU A 123 2.90 -7.81 -24.01
C LEU A 123 2.55 -6.32 -24.10
N LEU A 124 1.32 -5.94 -23.75
CA LEU A 124 0.89 -4.54 -23.78
C LEU A 124 1.61 -3.69 -22.72
N ALA A 125 1.88 -4.26 -21.54
CA ALA A 125 2.60 -3.61 -20.47
C ALA A 125 4.07 -3.36 -20.84
N GLU A 126 4.76 -4.33 -21.42
CA GLU A 126 6.14 -4.19 -21.91
C GLU A 126 6.26 -3.15 -23.02
N LEU A 127 5.25 -3.06 -23.91
CA LEU A 127 5.20 -2.06 -24.97
C LEU A 127 4.94 -0.64 -24.44
N SER A 128 4.15 -0.52 -23.38
CA SER A 128 3.70 0.78 -22.85
C SER A 128 4.66 1.36 -21.82
N GLU A 129 5.26 0.51 -20.97
CA GLU A 129 6.10 0.90 -19.84
C GLU A 129 7.42 0.08 -19.81
N PRO A 130 8.24 0.11 -20.88
CA PRO A 130 9.40 -0.78 -21.02
C PRO A 130 10.45 -0.60 -19.91
N GLU A 131 10.66 0.63 -19.43
CA GLU A 131 11.62 0.93 -18.36
C GLU A 131 11.26 0.26 -17.02
N LEU A 132 9.96 0.11 -16.74
CA LEU A 132 9.45 -0.53 -15.51
C LEU A 132 9.92 -1.98 -15.43
N PHE A 133 9.76 -2.73 -16.53
CA PHE A 133 10.07 -4.16 -16.60
C PHE A 133 11.57 -4.43 -16.75
N GLN A 134 12.33 -3.51 -17.36
CA GLN A 134 13.79 -3.59 -17.39
C GLN A 134 14.41 -3.37 -16.01
N LEU A 135 13.90 -2.42 -15.22
CA LEU A 135 14.37 -2.16 -13.86
C LEU A 135 14.05 -3.30 -12.89
N ALA A 136 12.95 -4.02 -13.09
CA ALA A 136 12.59 -5.16 -12.26
C ALA A 136 13.33 -6.47 -12.61
N ALA A 137 13.95 -6.55 -13.79
CA ALA A 137 14.72 -7.70 -14.25
C ALA A 137 16.22 -7.63 -13.89
N ALA A 138 16.69 -6.48 -13.38
CA ALA A 138 18.07 -6.21 -12.96
C ALA A 138 18.27 -6.50 -11.47
#